data_AF-A0AAX1C7S6-F1
#
_entry.id   AF-A0AAX1C7S6-F1
#
_cell.length_a   1.000
_cell.length_b   1.000
_cell.length_c   1.000
_cell.angle_alpha   90.00
_cell.angle_beta   90.00
_cell.angle_gamma   90.00
#
_symmetry.space_group_name_H-M   'P 1'
#
loop_
_entity.id
_entity.type
_entity.pdbx_description
1 polymer ?
#
loop_
_entity_poly.entity_id
_entity_poly.type
_entity_poly.pdbx_seq_one_letter_code
_entity_poly.pdbx_strand_id
1 'polypeptide(L)'
;MLDVLIRNQIPWSSVSIYQLSENGDKLELCSGLEKLIKDFNSSELLLYFNRNVNPFKFNIKEFHVVNSDNDNNESTEYIYQQMINDNSSTKNYLKKMTPDECKTVIADRVGETIKEYLPQRAKLVVGVSGGGDSNALLHGLSQLGESIEIHPVIIKGIPDWDKGVPRAIELCRHYHLPLRIFEESDVKALLGIPPDSEGLIERYERHFPGDDFEFLGTLLIRLALTKYAREIGSTFISTGLNLEDILCENMFRISNGLKPASGPTRNIGDITLVYPLWLCPKRIIDGCFPKYSLDNYDARYPCFSLGRNMYYSIVYTLQSTYPAFAEQLARGLSQLAEKDPVTYHLDEDLGFYVERLVPLKLRRQFHNMLKDTSGITVDTL
;
A
#
# COMPACT_ATOMS: atom_id res chain seq x y z
N MET A 1 20.08 24.22 13.81
CA MET A 1 18.67 24.57 14.08
C MET A 1 17.75 23.44 13.63
N LEU A 2 17.99 22.86 12.44
CA LEU A 2 17.17 21.78 11.90
C LEU A 2 16.92 20.63 12.90
N ASP A 3 17.96 20.16 13.58
CA ASP A 3 17.85 19.11 14.63
C ASP A 3 16.89 19.51 15.78
N VAL A 4 16.95 20.78 16.23
CA VAL A 4 16.04 21.29 17.28
C VAL A 4 14.59 21.25 16.80
N LEU A 5 14.32 21.70 15.57
CA LEU A 5 12.98 21.68 14.99
C LEU A 5 12.45 20.24 14.87
N ILE A 6 13.28 19.32 14.36
CA ILE A 6 12.92 17.90 14.19
C ILE A 6 12.60 17.24 15.55
N ARG A 7 13.46 17.42 16.56
CA ARG A 7 13.25 16.82 17.90
C ARG A 7 11.97 17.31 18.57
N ASN A 8 11.55 18.54 18.27
CA ASN A 8 10.33 19.13 18.79
C ASN A 8 9.11 18.91 17.88
N GLN A 9 9.24 18.10 16.82
CA GLN A 9 8.17 17.81 15.85
C GLN A 9 7.62 19.07 15.18
N ILE A 10 8.47 20.08 14.99
CA ILE A 10 8.14 21.32 14.28
C ILE A 10 8.61 21.18 12.82
N PRO A 11 7.71 21.23 11.83
CA PRO A 11 8.12 21.20 10.43
C PRO A 11 9.01 22.40 10.11
N TRP A 12 10.25 22.16 9.66
CA TRP A 12 11.20 23.24 9.40
C TRP A 12 10.71 24.24 8.35
N SER A 13 9.87 23.79 7.41
CA SER A 13 9.25 24.62 6.38
C SER A 13 8.13 25.53 6.92
N SER A 14 7.69 25.31 8.15
CA SER A 14 6.59 26.05 8.77
C SER A 14 7.06 27.27 9.57
N VAL A 15 8.36 27.46 9.78
CA VAL A 15 8.90 28.54 10.63
C VAL A 15 9.86 29.46 9.89
N SER A 16 9.91 30.72 10.36
CA SER A 16 10.93 31.71 10.05
C SER A 16 11.80 31.92 11.27
N ILE A 17 13.12 32.01 11.08
CA ILE A 17 14.10 32.17 12.16
C ILE A 17 14.47 33.65 12.27
N TYR A 18 14.27 34.24 13.43
CA TYR A 18 14.69 35.59 13.75
C TYR A 18 15.75 35.54 14.85
N GLN A 19 16.76 36.39 14.73
CA GLN A 19 17.74 36.63 15.79
C GLN A 19 17.59 38.07 16.29
N LEU A 20 17.83 38.28 17.58
CA LEU A 20 17.96 39.63 18.12
C LEU A 20 19.31 40.21 17.66
N SER A 21 19.32 41.44 17.14
CA SER A 21 20.54 42.17 16.76
C SER A 21 21.52 42.23 17.92
N GLU A 22 22.82 42.40 17.66
CA GLU A 22 23.87 42.44 18.70
C GLU A 22 23.61 43.48 19.81
N ASN A 23 22.89 44.57 19.49
CA ASN A 23 22.52 45.62 20.45
C ASN A 23 21.21 45.33 21.21
N GLY A 24 20.49 44.25 20.89
CA GLY A 24 19.23 43.86 21.53
C GLY A 24 17.96 44.55 21.00
N ASP A 25 18.09 45.51 20.10
CA ASP A 25 17.00 46.46 19.79
C ASP A 25 16.07 46.02 18.66
N LYS A 26 16.47 45.02 17.85
CA LYS A 26 15.74 44.65 16.63
C LYS A 26 15.77 43.15 16.36
N LEU A 27 14.65 42.61 15.87
CA LEU A 27 14.58 41.27 15.31
C LEU A 27 14.93 41.27 13.83
N GLU A 28 15.84 40.39 13.44
CA GLU A 28 16.31 40.24 12.07
C GLU A 28 16.07 38.82 11.58
N LEU A 29 15.39 38.70 10.44
CA LEU A 29 15.20 37.41 9.76
C LEU A 29 16.57 36.87 9.32
N CYS A 30 16.88 35.62 9.63
CA CYS A 30 18.16 35.02 9.30
C CYS A 30 18.02 33.62 8.68
N SER A 31 18.98 33.27 7.82
CA SER A 31 19.22 31.87 7.45
C SER A 31 19.90 31.17 8.63
N GLY A 32 19.45 29.96 8.95
CA GLY A 32 20.01 29.23 10.07
C GLY A 32 19.62 27.77 10.20
N LEU A 33 18.97 27.15 9.21
CA LEU A 33 18.64 25.72 9.30
C LEU A 33 19.90 24.87 9.45
N GLU A 34 20.93 25.23 8.68
CA GLU A 34 22.28 24.64 8.63
C GLU A 34 23.15 24.95 9.87
N LYS A 35 22.87 26.05 10.57
CA LYS A 35 23.70 26.55 11.68
C LYS A 35 23.51 25.72 12.94
N LEU A 36 24.58 25.49 13.69
CA LEU A 36 24.48 25.05 15.08
C LEU A 36 24.04 26.23 15.94
N ILE A 37 23.46 25.95 17.13
CA ILE A 37 22.97 27.02 18.03
C ILE A 37 24.09 27.99 18.42
N LYS A 38 25.32 27.49 18.59
CA LYS A 38 26.51 28.29 18.89
C LYS A 38 26.96 29.23 17.75
N ASP A 39 26.48 29.02 16.53
CA ASP A 39 26.88 29.80 15.35
C ASP A 39 25.99 31.04 15.16
N PHE A 40 24.99 31.24 16.04
CA PHE A 40 24.17 32.44 16.06
C PHE A 40 24.79 33.48 16.99
N ASN A 41 24.95 34.71 16.48
CA ASN A 41 25.42 35.86 17.26
C ASN A 41 24.27 36.49 18.06
N SER A 42 23.50 35.68 18.77
CA SER A 42 22.37 36.15 19.57
C SER A 42 22.14 35.22 20.75
N SER A 43 21.82 35.79 21.91
CA SER A 43 21.41 35.04 23.09
C SER A 43 20.00 34.47 22.97
N GLU A 44 19.21 34.97 22.02
CA GLU A 44 17.81 34.58 21.81
C GLU A 44 17.51 34.40 20.32
N LEU A 45 16.87 33.28 20.00
CA LEU A 45 16.36 32.99 18.66
C LEU A 45 14.85 32.82 18.75
N LEU A 46 14.13 33.58 17.95
CA LEU A 46 12.68 33.50 17.85
C LEU A 46 12.28 32.74 16.59
N LEU A 47 11.44 31.73 16.78
CA LEU A 47 10.90 30.91 15.71
C LEU A 47 9.41 31.24 15.56
N TYR A 48 9.06 31.91 14.46
CA TYR A 48 7.67 32.27 14.18
C TYR A 48 7.09 31.37 13.11
N PHE A 49 5.89 30.85 13.34
CA PHE A 49 5.17 30.13 12.29
C PHE A 49 4.81 31.07 11.14
N ASN A 50 5.05 30.61 9.91
CA ASN A 50 4.82 31.36 8.66
C ASN A 50 3.32 31.62 8.39
N ARG A 51 2.43 30.97 9.16
CA ARG A 51 0.97 31.06 9.09
C ARG A 51 0.37 30.97 10.49
N ASN A 52 -0.86 31.43 10.64
CA ASN A 52 -1.66 31.33 11.86
C ASN A 52 -2.19 29.90 12.06
N VAL A 53 -1.27 28.93 12.15
CA VAL A 53 -1.55 27.52 12.40
C VAL A 53 -0.90 27.11 13.70
N ASN A 54 -1.58 26.26 14.48
CA ASN A 54 -1.02 25.71 15.70
C ASN A 54 -0.66 24.23 15.45
N PRO A 55 0.63 23.89 15.24
CA PRO A 55 1.03 22.51 14.94
C PRO A 55 0.87 21.58 16.14
N PHE A 56 0.76 22.12 17.36
CA PHE A 56 0.62 21.33 18.58
C PHE A 56 -0.80 20.78 18.78
N LYS A 57 -1.78 21.21 17.97
CA LYS A 57 -3.17 20.71 18.03
C LYS A 57 -3.31 19.25 17.62
N PHE A 58 -2.39 18.74 16.82
CA PHE A 58 -2.42 17.34 16.35
C PHE A 58 -1.42 16.47 17.10
N ASN A 59 -0.97 16.92 18.28
CA ASN A 59 -0.04 16.15 19.09
C ASN A 59 -0.70 14.82 19.52
N ILE A 60 -0.09 13.71 19.13
CA ILE A 60 -0.54 12.36 19.46
C ILE A 60 0.07 11.81 20.75
N LYS A 61 0.86 12.60 21.50
CA LYS A 61 1.47 12.15 22.78
C LYS A 61 0.46 12.01 23.91
N GLU A 62 -0.65 12.74 23.84
CA GLU A 62 -1.74 12.67 24.81
C GLU A 62 -2.88 11.83 24.22
N PHE A 63 -3.11 10.65 24.80
CA PHE A 63 -4.15 9.72 24.36
C PHE A 63 -4.81 9.00 25.52
N HIS A 64 -6.06 8.60 25.31
CA HIS A 64 -6.74 7.64 26.17
C HIS A 64 -6.43 6.23 25.69
N VAL A 65 -5.87 5.39 26.56
CA VAL A 65 -5.66 3.97 26.25
C VAL A 65 -6.99 3.25 26.32
N VAL A 66 -7.33 2.53 25.25
CA VAL A 66 -8.44 1.60 25.20
C VAL A 66 -7.84 0.20 25.15
N ASN A 67 -7.96 -0.53 26.27
CA ASN A 67 -7.40 -1.86 26.38
C ASN A 67 -8.08 -2.85 25.43
N SER A 68 -7.39 -3.96 25.21
CA SER A 68 -7.93 -5.11 24.49
C SER A 68 -8.90 -5.88 25.37
N ASP A 69 -9.65 -6.82 24.79
CA ASP A 69 -10.51 -7.71 25.59
C ASP A 69 -9.69 -8.70 26.45
N ASN A 70 -8.41 -8.92 26.10
CA ASN A 70 -7.49 -9.75 26.84
C ASN A 70 -6.05 -9.22 26.75
N ASP A 71 -5.66 -8.45 27.77
CA ASP A 71 -4.36 -7.76 27.85
C ASP A 71 -3.14 -8.68 27.77
N ASN A 72 -3.29 -9.99 28.02
CA ASN A 72 -2.18 -10.95 27.93
C ASN A 72 -1.93 -11.47 26.51
N ASN A 73 -2.74 -11.06 25.53
CA ASN A 73 -2.66 -11.54 24.14
C ASN A 73 -2.77 -10.39 23.12
N GLU A 74 -2.30 -9.21 23.49
CA GLU A 74 -2.22 -8.04 22.59
C GLU A 74 -1.23 -8.33 21.46
N SER A 75 -1.63 -8.07 20.21
CA SER A 75 -0.78 -8.24 19.03
C SER A 75 -0.39 -6.93 18.37
N THR A 76 -1.19 -5.89 18.54
CA THR A 76 -0.98 -4.58 17.92
C THR A 76 -1.77 -3.50 18.65
N GLU A 77 -1.44 -2.26 18.34
CA GLU A 77 -2.11 -1.05 18.80
C GLU A 77 -2.26 -0.06 17.65
N TYR A 78 -3.34 0.72 17.64
CA TYR A 78 -3.58 1.73 16.63
C TYR A 78 -4.15 3.00 17.26
N ILE A 79 -3.69 4.17 16.80
CA ILE A 79 -4.19 5.46 17.29
C ILE A 79 -5.33 5.91 16.40
N TYR A 80 -6.46 6.24 17.01
CA TYR A 80 -7.57 6.95 16.38
C TYR A 80 -7.62 8.38 16.90
N GLN A 81 -7.96 9.32 16.04
CA GLN A 81 -8.13 10.72 16.42
C GLN A 81 -9.52 11.20 16.04
N GLN A 82 -10.19 11.83 17.01
CA GLN A 82 -11.44 12.55 16.80
C GLN A 82 -11.13 14.05 16.74
N MET A 83 -11.48 14.70 15.63
CA MET A 83 -11.43 16.16 15.50
C MET A 83 -12.72 16.79 16.03
N ILE A 84 -12.60 17.79 16.91
CA ILE A 84 -13.73 18.51 17.50
C ILE A 84 -13.62 19.98 17.09
N ASN A 85 -14.37 20.36 16.04
CA ASN A 85 -14.27 21.69 15.46
C ASN A 85 -14.79 22.80 16.38
N ASP A 86 -15.86 22.54 17.14
CA ASP A 86 -16.55 23.54 17.97
C ASP A 86 -15.63 24.21 19.00
N ASN A 87 -14.67 23.46 19.55
CA ASN A 87 -13.67 23.97 20.49
C ASN A 87 -12.24 23.82 19.96
N SER A 88 -12.10 23.48 18.68
CA SER A 88 -10.81 23.50 17.99
C SER A 88 -9.76 22.57 18.63
N SER A 89 -10.19 21.37 19.05
CA SER A 89 -9.39 20.38 19.78
C SER A 89 -9.42 18.99 19.13
N THR A 90 -8.54 18.10 19.58
CA THR A 90 -8.50 16.69 19.18
C THR A 90 -8.57 15.78 20.40
N LYS A 91 -9.18 14.61 20.27
CA LYS A 91 -9.08 13.52 21.23
C LYS A 91 -8.42 12.32 20.57
N ASN A 92 -7.36 11.80 21.18
CA ASN A 92 -6.66 10.62 20.67
C ASN A 92 -7.01 9.39 21.53
N TYR A 93 -7.14 8.25 20.87
CA TYR A 93 -7.41 6.96 21.49
C TYR A 93 -6.38 5.96 21.00
N LEU A 94 -5.57 5.41 21.91
CA LEU A 94 -4.68 4.30 21.59
C LEU A 94 -5.45 3.00 21.87
N LYS A 95 -5.99 2.37 20.83
CA LYS A 95 -6.69 1.09 20.95
C LYS A 95 -5.68 -0.04 20.80
N LYS A 96 -5.56 -0.85 21.85
CA LYS A 96 -4.85 -2.11 21.83
C LYS A 96 -5.78 -3.23 21.38
N MET A 97 -5.26 -4.17 20.61
CA MET A 97 -6.07 -5.23 20.01
C MET A 97 -5.35 -6.57 20.09
N THR A 98 -6.11 -7.58 20.47
CA THR A 98 -5.76 -9.00 20.27
C THR A 98 -5.86 -9.38 18.79
N PRO A 99 -5.30 -10.54 18.39
CA PRO A 99 -5.48 -11.05 17.03
C PRO A 99 -6.95 -11.24 16.63
N ASP A 100 -7.81 -11.65 17.56
CA ASP A 100 -9.21 -11.91 17.28
C ASP A 100 -10.04 -10.62 17.16
N GLU A 101 -9.69 -9.58 17.93
CA GLU A 101 -10.24 -8.23 17.69
C GLU A 101 -9.82 -7.70 16.32
N CYS A 102 -8.55 -7.86 15.93
CA CYS A 102 -8.08 -7.45 14.60
C CYS A 102 -8.85 -8.18 13.48
N LYS A 103 -8.99 -9.51 13.61
CA LYS A 103 -9.76 -10.34 12.68
C LYS A 103 -11.22 -9.90 12.56
N THR A 104 -11.85 -9.55 13.67
CA THR A 104 -13.23 -9.04 13.70
C THR A 104 -13.33 -7.73 12.91
N VAL A 105 -12.44 -6.77 13.17
CA VAL A 105 -12.39 -5.49 12.42
C VAL A 105 -12.21 -5.74 10.92
N ILE A 106 -11.31 -6.65 10.53
CA ILE A 106 -11.10 -6.98 9.12
C ILE A 106 -12.34 -7.66 8.52
N ALA A 107 -12.94 -8.63 9.21
CA ALA A 107 -14.11 -9.35 8.71
C ALA A 107 -15.30 -8.39 8.48
N ASP A 108 -15.52 -7.45 9.40
CA ASP A 108 -16.57 -6.44 9.25
C ASP A 108 -16.33 -5.56 8.02
N ARG A 109 -15.10 -5.05 7.84
CA ARG A 109 -14.75 -4.20 6.68
C ARG A 109 -14.82 -4.92 5.34
N VAL A 110 -14.37 -6.18 5.33
CA VAL A 110 -14.47 -7.03 4.14
C VAL A 110 -15.95 -7.28 3.83
N GLY A 111 -16.77 -7.63 4.83
CA GLY A 111 -18.19 -7.87 4.65
C GLY A 111 -18.98 -6.64 4.18
N GLU A 112 -18.71 -5.46 4.73
CA GLU A 112 -19.27 -4.19 4.26
C GLU A 112 -18.97 -3.99 2.77
N THR A 113 -17.70 -4.11 2.38
CA THR A 113 -17.27 -3.89 0.99
C THR A 113 -17.88 -4.92 0.04
N ILE A 114 -17.88 -6.20 0.39
CA ILE A 114 -18.43 -7.25 -0.48
C ILE A 114 -19.95 -7.07 -0.66
N LYS A 115 -20.67 -6.79 0.43
CA LYS A 115 -22.13 -6.60 0.39
C LYS A 115 -22.54 -5.39 -0.46
N GLU A 116 -21.75 -4.33 -0.44
CA GLU A 116 -22.05 -3.10 -1.16
C GLU A 116 -21.74 -3.22 -2.67
N TYR A 117 -20.65 -3.90 -3.04
CA TYR A 117 -20.12 -3.84 -4.40
C TYR A 117 -20.25 -5.13 -5.22
N LEU A 118 -20.55 -6.28 -4.61
CA LEU A 118 -20.71 -7.55 -5.34
C LEU A 118 -22.16 -8.03 -5.30
N PRO A 119 -22.65 -8.62 -6.42
CA PRO A 119 -23.92 -9.31 -6.40
C PRO A 119 -23.84 -10.59 -5.55
N GLN A 120 -24.99 -11.02 -5.04
CA GLN A 120 -25.09 -12.26 -4.28
C GLN A 120 -24.64 -13.46 -5.14
N ARG A 121 -23.88 -14.38 -4.54
CA ARG A 121 -23.24 -15.54 -5.19
C ARG A 121 -22.30 -15.16 -6.34
N ALA A 122 -21.74 -13.95 -6.33
CA ALA A 122 -20.65 -13.60 -7.22
C ALA A 122 -19.47 -14.56 -7.01
N LYS A 123 -18.89 -15.04 -8.11
CA LYS A 123 -17.60 -15.73 -8.08
C LYS A 123 -16.49 -14.69 -7.95
N LEU A 124 -15.71 -14.74 -6.89
CA LEU A 124 -14.61 -13.83 -6.65
C LEU A 124 -13.28 -14.58 -6.70
N VAL A 125 -12.42 -14.24 -7.67
CA VAL A 125 -11.07 -14.78 -7.74
C VAL A 125 -10.13 -13.95 -6.87
N VAL A 126 -9.45 -14.58 -5.92
CA VAL A 126 -8.69 -13.88 -4.87
C VAL A 126 -7.21 -14.25 -4.95
N GLY A 127 -6.34 -13.27 -5.13
CA GLY A 127 -4.89 -13.48 -5.03
C GLY A 127 -4.47 -13.73 -3.59
N VAL A 128 -3.85 -14.87 -3.33
CA VAL A 128 -3.28 -15.25 -2.04
C VAL A 128 -1.77 -15.42 -2.17
N SER A 129 -1.00 -14.82 -1.26
CA SER A 129 0.46 -14.91 -1.21
C SER A 129 0.97 -15.74 -0.04
N GLY A 130 0.10 -16.13 0.89
CA GLY A 130 0.47 -16.74 2.16
C GLY A 130 1.05 -15.75 3.19
N GLY A 131 1.11 -14.46 2.86
CA GLY A 131 1.50 -13.38 3.77
C GLY A 131 0.31 -12.76 4.54
N GLY A 132 0.60 -11.80 5.42
CA GLY A 132 -0.39 -11.20 6.33
C GLY A 132 -1.63 -10.62 5.63
N ASP A 133 -1.46 -9.85 4.55
CA ASP A 133 -2.57 -9.16 3.86
C ASP A 133 -3.57 -10.12 3.23
N SER A 134 -3.09 -11.07 2.43
CA SER A 134 -3.98 -12.06 1.81
C SER A 134 -4.63 -12.99 2.82
N ASN A 135 -3.96 -13.27 3.94
CA ASN A 135 -4.51 -14.12 5.00
C ASN A 135 -5.64 -13.41 5.73
N ALA A 136 -5.47 -12.13 6.06
CA ALA A 136 -6.51 -11.29 6.64
C ALA A 136 -7.71 -11.12 5.68
N LEU A 137 -7.44 -10.89 4.39
CA LEU A 137 -8.47 -10.84 3.36
C LEU A 137 -9.26 -12.16 3.29
N LEU A 138 -8.56 -13.30 3.20
CA LEU A 138 -9.21 -14.60 3.08
C LEU A 138 -10.01 -14.97 4.34
N HIS A 139 -9.51 -14.58 5.52
CA HIS A 139 -10.25 -14.71 6.76
C HIS A 139 -11.57 -13.94 6.72
N GLY A 140 -11.54 -12.65 6.34
CA GLY A 140 -12.75 -11.84 6.24
C GLY A 140 -13.74 -12.39 5.22
N LEU A 141 -13.25 -12.83 4.05
CA LEU A 141 -14.10 -13.43 3.02
C LEU A 141 -14.73 -14.75 3.50
N SER A 142 -13.99 -15.59 4.23
CA SER A 142 -14.51 -16.87 4.73
C SER A 142 -15.62 -16.73 5.77
N GLN A 143 -15.75 -15.55 6.40
CA GLN A 143 -16.88 -15.26 7.32
C GLN A 143 -18.20 -15.00 6.58
N LEU A 144 -18.18 -14.80 5.26
CA LEU A 144 -19.36 -14.42 4.48
C LEU A 144 -20.25 -15.61 4.07
N GLY A 145 -19.81 -16.84 4.32
CA GLY A 145 -20.54 -18.05 3.96
C GLY A 145 -20.87 -18.10 2.46
N GLU A 146 -22.13 -18.43 2.13
CA GLU A 146 -22.61 -18.57 0.75
C GLU A 146 -22.93 -17.23 0.05
N SER A 147 -22.57 -16.09 0.65
CA SER A 147 -22.83 -14.78 0.05
C SER A 147 -22.07 -14.57 -1.26
N ILE A 148 -20.90 -15.21 -1.40
CA ILE A 148 -20.05 -15.21 -2.59
C ILE A 148 -19.36 -16.58 -2.75
N GLU A 149 -18.92 -16.90 -3.95
CA GLU A 149 -18.10 -18.08 -4.24
C GLU A 149 -16.62 -17.65 -4.30
N ILE A 150 -15.80 -18.10 -3.34
CA ILE A 150 -14.40 -17.67 -3.21
C ILE A 150 -13.50 -18.63 -3.97
N HIS A 151 -12.65 -18.09 -4.84
CA HIS A 151 -11.71 -18.83 -5.68
C HIS A 151 -10.27 -18.34 -5.45
N PRO A 152 -9.56 -18.88 -4.44
CA PRO A 152 -8.18 -18.48 -4.13
C PRO A 152 -7.20 -18.92 -5.21
N VAL A 153 -6.24 -18.04 -5.52
CA VAL A 153 -5.18 -18.25 -6.50
C VAL A 153 -3.83 -17.84 -5.93
N ILE A 154 -2.82 -18.69 -6.05
CA ILE A 154 -1.41 -18.34 -5.84
C ILE A 154 -0.63 -18.59 -7.12
N ILE A 155 0.38 -17.75 -7.37
CA ILE A 155 1.29 -17.85 -8.50
C ILE A 155 2.69 -18.21 -8.00
N LYS A 156 3.44 -18.98 -8.79
CA LYS A 156 4.83 -19.38 -8.52
C LYS A 156 5.81 -18.73 -9.50
N GLY A 157 7.10 -18.91 -9.25
CA GLY A 157 8.19 -18.51 -10.16
C GLY A 157 9.06 -17.39 -9.65
N ILE A 158 8.86 -16.96 -8.39
CA ILE A 158 9.66 -15.97 -7.66
C ILE A 158 9.93 -16.58 -6.28
N PRO A 159 11.16 -16.54 -5.75
CA PRO A 159 11.50 -17.26 -4.52
C PRO A 159 10.67 -16.88 -3.30
N ASP A 160 10.19 -15.63 -3.19
CA ASP A 160 9.33 -15.19 -2.09
C ASP A 160 7.88 -15.70 -2.24
N TRP A 161 7.34 -15.72 -3.46
CA TRP A 161 6.02 -16.27 -3.78
C TRP A 161 5.99 -17.78 -3.55
N ASP A 162 7.04 -18.48 -3.96
CA ASP A 162 7.17 -19.94 -3.80
C ASP A 162 7.19 -20.34 -2.31
N LYS A 163 7.87 -19.57 -1.45
CA LYS A 163 7.84 -19.74 0.01
C LYS A 163 6.44 -19.51 0.61
N GLY A 164 5.58 -18.75 -0.07
CA GLY A 164 4.19 -18.52 0.29
C GLY A 164 3.28 -19.73 0.09
N VAL A 165 3.60 -20.62 -0.86
CA VAL A 165 2.71 -21.71 -1.29
C VAL A 165 2.29 -22.66 -0.15
N PRO A 166 3.19 -23.18 0.69
CA PRO A 166 2.78 -24.07 1.79
C PRO A 166 1.80 -23.41 2.76
N ARG A 167 2.02 -22.12 3.06
CA ARG A 167 1.14 -21.32 3.94
C ARG A 167 -0.24 -21.10 3.32
N ALA A 168 -0.28 -20.78 2.02
CA ALA A 168 -1.54 -20.62 1.29
C ALA A 168 -2.35 -21.93 1.23
N ILE A 169 -1.69 -23.08 1.02
CA ILE A 169 -2.33 -24.40 1.04
C ILE A 169 -2.93 -24.69 2.41
N GLU A 170 -2.17 -24.46 3.49
CA GLU A 170 -2.65 -24.67 4.86
C GLU A 170 -3.87 -23.80 5.17
N LEU A 171 -3.81 -22.52 4.82
CA LEU A 171 -4.90 -21.58 5.05
C LEU A 171 -6.16 -21.92 4.26
N CYS A 172 -6.02 -22.22 2.96
CA CYS A 172 -7.16 -22.60 2.14
C CYS A 172 -7.78 -23.92 2.63
N ARG A 173 -6.96 -24.88 3.10
CA ARG A 173 -7.46 -26.11 3.72
C ARG A 173 -8.25 -25.81 5.00
N HIS A 174 -7.76 -24.91 5.84
CA HIS A 174 -8.45 -24.51 7.07
C HIS A 174 -9.85 -23.91 6.79
N TYR A 175 -9.97 -23.11 5.73
CA TYR A 175 -11.26 -22.54 5.30
C TYR A 175 -12.05 -23.40 4.30
N HIS A 176 -11.60 -24.63 4.01
CA HIS A 176 -12.24 -25.55 3.05
C HIS A 176 -12.40 -24.95 1.63
N LEU A 177 -11.43 -24.14 1.20
CA LEU A 177 -11.42 -23.51 -0.11
C LEU A 177 -10.45 -24.23 -1.06
N PRO A 178 -10.84 -24.48 -2.33
CA PRO A 178 -9.94 -25.06 -3.32
C PRO A 178 -8.94 -24.02 -3.81
N LEU A 179 -7.66 -24.20 -3.49
CA LEU A 179 -6.59 -23.32 -3.97
C LEU A 179 -6.18 -23.69 -5.40
N ARG A 180 -6.21 -22.71 -6.30
CA ARG A 180 -5.58 -22.81 -7.62
C ARG A 180 -4.13 -22.34 -7.54
N ILE A 181 -3.21 -23.19 -7.99
CA ILE A 181 -1.77 -22.86 -8.09
C ILE A 181 -1.44 -22.71 -9.57
N PHE A 182 -0.86 -21.57 -9.93
CA PHE A 182 -0.23 -21.34 -11.23
C PHE A 182 1.26 -21.62 -11.10
N GLU A 183 1.77 -22.55 -11.91
CA GLU A 183 3.19 -22.84 -11.96
C GLU A 183 3.94 -21.72 -12.70
N GLU A 184 5.25 -21.62 -12.51
CA GLU A 184 6.08 -20.58 -13.16
C GLU A 184 5.88 -20.56 -14.69
N SER A 185 5.78 -21.74 -15.31
CA SER A 185 5.53 -21.88 -16.75
C SER A 185 4.19 -21.26 -17.17
N ASP A 186 3.14 -21.42 -16.36
CA ASP A 186 1.84 -20.81 -16.62
C ASP A 186 1.94 -19.28 -16.53
N VAL A 187 2.70 -18.77 -15.56
CA VAL A 187 2.92 -17.32 -15.36
C VAL A 187 3.73 -16.72 -16.50
N LYS A 188 4.81 -17.39 -16.94
CA LYS A 188 5.59 -17.00 -18.13
C LYS A 188 4.71 -16.94 -19.39
N ALA A 189 3.83 -17.93 -19.57
CA ALA A 189 2.93 -17.97 -20.71
C ALA A 189 1.95 -16.78 -20.77
N LEU A 190 1.61 -16.15 -19.63
CA LEU A 190 0.78 -14.93 -19.60
C LEU A 190 1.43 -13.75 -20.33
N LEU A 191 2.76 -13.73 -20.39
CA LEU A 191 3.55 -12.71 -21.08
C LEU A 191 4.11 -13.20 -22.43
N GLY A 192 3.73 -14.41 -22.86
CA GLY A 192 4.30 -15.03 -24.06
C GLY A 192 5.76 -15.46 -23.92
N ILE A 193 6.25 -15.62 -22.69
CA ILE A 193 7.62 -16.07 -22.42
C ILE A 193 7.66 -17.60 -22.50
N PRO A 194 8.65 -18.21 -23.19
CA PRO A 194 8.79 -19.66 -23.24
C PRO A 194 9.01 -20.29 -21.85
N PRO A 195 8.39 -21.44 -21.55
CA PRO A 195 8.42 -22.05 -20.21
C PRO A 195 9.85 -22.41 -19.76
N ASP A 196 10.67 -22.94 -20.67
CA ASP A 196 12.03 -23.43 -20.39
C ASP A 196 13.11 -22.33 -20.43
N SER A 197 12.70 -21.06 -20.43
CA SER A 197 13.65 -19.93 -20.43
C SER A 197 14.07 -19.54 -19.00
N GLU A 198 15.05 -18.63 -18.89
CA GLU A 198 15.51 -18.05 -17.61
C GLU A 198 14.34 -17.59 -16.70
N GLY A 199 14.58 -17.57 -15.39
CA GLY A 199 13.65 -17.09 -14.37
C GLY A 199 13.18 -15.64 -14.61
N LEU A 200 12.02 -15.31 -14.04
CA LEU A 200 11.36 -14.03 -14.27
C LEU A 200 12.11 -12.84 -13.65
N ILE A 201 12.74 -13.02 -12.47
CA ILE A 201 13.49 -11.95 -11.79
C ILE A 201 14.75 -11.62 -12.58
N GLU A 202 15.56 -12.63 -12.89
CA GLU A 202 16.85 -12.46 -13.57
C GLU A 202 16.65 -11.79 -14.93
N ARG A 203 15.61 -12.22 -15.64
CA ARG A 203 15.17 -11.60 -16.88
C ARG A 203 14.75 -10.14 -16.68
N TYR A 204 13.96 -9.84 -15.65
CA TYR A 204 13.50 -8.47 -15.40
C TYR A 204 14.65 -7.54 -15.03
N GLU A 205 15.49 -7.91 -14.07
CA GLU A 205 16.57 -7.07 -13.56
C GLU A 205 17.60 -6.71 -14.62
N ARG A 206 17.87 -7.64 -15.54
CA ARG A 206 18.75 -7.40 -16.68
C ARG A 206 18.20 -6.36 -17.65
N HIS A 207 16.89 -6.38 -17.90
CA HIS A 207 16.25 -5.44 -18.82
C HIS A 207 15.82 -4.15 -18.15
N PHE A 208 15.59 -4.14 -16.83
CA PHE A 208 15.11 -3.02 -16.04
C PHE A 208 16.00 -2.79 -14.81
N PRO A 209 17.30 -2.46 -15.00
CA PRO A 209 18.23 -2.31 -13.90
C PRO A 209 17.84 -1.15 -12.99
N GLY A 210 17.68 -1.45 -11.70
CA GLY A 210 17.30 -0.48 -10.66
C GLY A 210 15.80 -0.25 -10.51
N ASP A 211 14.97 -0.86 -11.37
CA ASP A 211 13.52 -0.86 -11.17
C ASP A 211 13.11 -1.97 -10.19
N ASP A 212 12.00 -1.75 -9.48
CA ASP A 212 11.46 -2.73 -8.54
C ASP A 212 10.66 -3.79 -9.31
N PHE A 213 10.98 -5.07 -9.08
CA PHE A 213 10.26 -6.21 -9.67
C PHE A 213 8.76 -6.19 -9.32
N GLU A 214 8.38 -5.59 -8.18
CA GLU A 214 6.99 -5.45 -7.76
C GLU A 214 6.08 -4.82 -8.85
N PHE A 215 6.63 -3.95 -9.70
CA PHE A 215 5.86 -3.37 -10.82
C PHE A 215 5.45 -4.43 -11.85
N LEU A 216 6.35 -5.35 -12.21
CA LEU A 216 6.01 -6.48 -13.06
C LEU A 216 5.17 -7.52 -12.30
N GLY A 217 5.49 -7.75 -11.03
CA GLY A 217 4.79 -8.69 -10.17
C GLY A 217 3.30 -8.39 -10.04
N THR A 218 2.94 -7.12 -9.79
CA THR A 218 1.52 -6.70 -9.73
C THR A 218 0.78 -6.88 -11.06
N LEU A 219 1.46 -6.67 -12.20
CA LEU A 219 0.90 -6.97 -13.51
C LEU A 219 0.65 -8.48 -13.68
N LEU A 220 1.64 -9.32 -13.34
CA LEU A 220 1.55 -10.78 -13.43
C LEU A 220 0.40 -11.34 -12.58
N ILE A 221 0.29 -10.88 -11.33
CA ILE A 221 -0.81 -11.24 -10.44
C ILE A 221 -2.15 -10.90 -11.10
N ARG A 222 -2.31 -9.66 -11.59
CA ARG A 222 -3.55 -9.24 -12.26
C ARG A 222 -3.88 -10.12 -13.48
N LEU A 223 -2.90 -10.44 -14.32
CA LEU A 223 -3.10 -11.28 -15.50
C LEU A 223 -3.50 -12.71 -15.12
N ALA A 224 -2.87 -13.30 -14.10
CA ALA A 224 -3.19 -14.64 -13.63
C ALA A 224 -4.62 -14.71 -13.06
N LEU A 225 -4.98 -13.74 -12.20
CA LEU A 225 -6.33 -13.65 -11.65
C LEU A 225 -7.38 -13.43 -12.74
N THR A 226 -7.09 -12.57 -13.72
CA THR A 226 -7.97 -12.30 -14.87
C THR A 226 -8.18 -13.55 -15.72
N LYS A 227 -7.10 -14.29 -16.02
CA LYS A 227 -7.18 -15.55 -16.76
C LYS A 227 -8.09 -16.54 -16.05
N TYR A 228 -7.88 -16.75 -14.74
CA TYR A 228 -8.69 -17.71 -14.00
C TYR A 228 -10.14 -17.25 -13.83
N ALA A 229 -10.38 -15.94 -13.62
CA ALA A 229 -11.73 -15.38 -13.58
C ALA A 229 -12.49 -15.70 -14.87
N ARG A 230 -11.88 -15.47 -16.04
CA ARG A 230 -12.49 -15.81 -17.34
C ARG A 230 -12.75 -17.31 -17.48
N GLU A 231 -11.83 -18.18 -17.04
CA GLU A 231 -11.99 -19.64 -17.10
C GLU A 231 -13.21 -20.14 -16.30
N ILE A 232 -13.56 -19.48 -15.19
CA ILE A 232 -14.71 -19.85 -14.34
C ILE A 232 -15.99 -19.01 -14.62
N GLY A 233 -15.93 -18.11 -15.60
CA GLY A 233 -17.03 -17.21 -15.95
C GLY A 233 -17.27 -16.08 -14.93
N SER A 234 -16.23 -15.64 -14.24
CA SER A 234 -16.24 -14.48 -13.34
C SER A 234 -15.67 -13.24 -14.01
N THR A 235 -16.16 -12.07 -13.59
CA THR A 235 -15.61 -10.75 -13.91
C THR A 235 -15.01 -10.04 -12.69
N PHE A 236 -14.91 -10.70 -11.54
CA PHE A 236 -14.44 -10.11 -10.28
C PHE A 236 -13.14 -10.74 -9.82
N ILE A 237 -12.15 -9.89 -9.58
CA ILE A 237 -10.89 -10.29 -8.94
C ILE A 237 -10.61 -9.45 -7.70
N SER A 238 -9.87 -9.99 -6.75
CA SER A 238 -9.47 -9.28 -5.54
C SER A 238 -8.02 -9.58 -5.16
N THR A 239 -7.42 -8.59 -4.52
CA THR A 239 -6.06 -8.60 -3.98
C THR A 239 -6.07 -7.92 -2.62
N GLY A 240 -5.11 -8.25 -1.76
CA GLY A 240 -4.98 -7.70 -0.41
C GLY A 240 -4.47 -6.26 -0.32
N LEU A 241 -4.81 -5.39 -1.28
CA LEU A 241 -4.40 -3.98 -1.25
C LEU A 241 -5.05 -3.28 -0.06
N ASN A 242 -4.21 -2.73 0.82
CA ASN A 242 -4.61 -2.08 2.06
C ASN A 242 -4.67 -0.54 1.92
N LEU A 243 -4.95 0.17 3.02
CA LEU A 243 -5.03 1.63 3.05
C LEU A 243 -3.74 2.29 2.52
N GLU A 244 -2.58 1.79 2.94
CA GLU A 244 -1.29 2.32 2.54
C GLU A 244 -1.07 2.19 1.04
N ASP A 245 -1.38 1.03 0.46
CA ASP A 245 -1.21 0.77 -0.96
C ASP A 245 -2.09 1.72 -1.81
N ILE A 246 -3.35 1.88 -1.40
CA ILE A 246 -4.34 2.74 -2.08
C ILE A 246 -3.92 4.20 -2.02
N LEU A 247 -3.44 4.67 -0.87
CA LEU A 247 -2.95 6.04 -0.72
C LEU A 247 -1.64 6.25 -1.48
N CYS A 248 -0.70 5.32 -1.45
CA CYS A 248 0.56 5.45 -2.17
C CYS A 248 0.32 5.57 -3.68
N GLU A 249 -0.53 4.72 -4.24
CA GLU A 249 -0.92 4.80 -5.64
C GLU A 249 -1.57 6.16 -5.94
N ASN A 250 -2.55 6.58 -5.16
CA ASN A 250 -3.24 7.83 -5.43
C ASN A 250 -2.35 9.07 -5.24
N MET A 251 -1.47 9.08 -4.25
CA MET A 251 -0.48 10.14 -4.04
C MET A 251 0.46 10.26 -5.23
N PHE A 252 0.94 9.12 -5.76
CA PHE A 252 1.70 9.09 -7.00
C PHE A 252 0.90 9.68 -8.17
N ARG A 253 -0.36 9.28 -8.32
CA ARG A 253 -1.21 9.72 -9.43
C ARG A 253 -1.42 11.23 -9.41
N ILE A 254 -1.94 11.76 -8.30
CA ILE A 254 -2.28 13.18 -8.21
C ILE A 254 -1.04 14.09 -8.25
N SER A 255 0.10 13.64 -7.70
CA SER A 255 1.36 14.42 -7.77
C SER A 255 1.92 14.51 -9.19
N ASN A 256 1.51 13.59 -10.08
CA ASN A 256 1.87 13.57 -11.50
C ASN A 256 0.76 14.10 -12.42
N GLY A 257 -0.26 14.77 -11.86
CA GLY A 257 -1.37 15.32 -12.63
C GLY A 257 -2.30 14.26 -13.25
N LEU A 258 -2.30 13.04 -12.72
CA LEU A 258 -3.17 11.95 -13.14
C LEU A 258 -4.45 11.92 -12.28
N LYS A 259 -5.53 11.40 -12.86
CA LYS A 259 -6.78 11.15 -12.14
C LYS A 259 -6.54 10.19 -10.97
N PRO A 260 -7.17 10.37 -9.81
CA PRO A 260 -7.11 9.38 -8.74
C PRO A 260 -7.65 8.02 -9.21
N ALA A 261 -7.11 6.94 -8.66
CA ALA A 261 -7.60 5.60 -8.94
C ALA A 261 -8.69 5.21 -7.94
N SER A 262 -9.75 4.61 -8.46
CA SER A 262 -10.92 4.23 -7.66
C SER A 262 -10.62 3.11 -6.67
N GLY A 263 -11.27 3.19 -5.52
CA GLY A 263 -11.40 2.18 -4.47
C GLY A 263 -12.78 2.36 -3.80
N PRO A 264 -13.46 1.31 -3.32
CA PRO A 264 -12.99 -0.07 -3.21
C PRO A 264 -13.01 -0.86 -4.52
N THR A 265 -13.61 -0.35 -5.59
CA THR A 265 -13.68 -1.07 -6.87
C THR A 265 -13.06 -0.28 -8.01
N ARG A 266 -12.56 -1.02 -9.00
CA ARG A 266 -11.92 -0.45 -10.21
C ARG A 266 -12.17 -1.34 -11.41
N ASN A 267 -12.73 -0.78 -12.46
CA ASN A 267 -12.91 -1.49 -13.72
C ASN A 267 -11.67 -1.34 -14.60
N ILE A 268 -11.15 -2.47 -15.09
CA ILE A 268 -10.08 -2.55 -16.08
C ILE A 268 -10.56 -3.49 -17.17
N GLY A 269 -11.06 -2.91 -18.28
CA GLY A 269 -11.68 -3.69 -19.34
C GLY A 269 -12.97 -4.37 -18.87
N ASP A 270 -13.03 -5.68 -19.06
CA ASP A 270 -14.13 -6.58 -18.67
C ASP A 270 -14.03 -7.07 -17.21
N ILE A 271 -12.98 -6.69 -16.48
CA ILE A 271 -12.73 -7.15 -15.10
C ILE A 271 -12.91 -6.00 -14.11
N THR A 272 -13.60 -6.29 -13.02
CA THR A 272 -13.70 -5.43 -11.84
C THR A 272 -12.74 -5.93 -10.76
N LEU A 273 -11.76 -5.10 -10.41
CA LEU A 273 -10.92 -5.29 -9.24
C LEU A 273 -11.68 -4.80 -8.01
N VAL A 274 -11.65 -5.60 -6.94
CA VAL A 274 -12.30 -5.31 -5.66
C VAL A 274 -11.21 -5.33 -4.58
N TYR A 275 -11.20 -4.30 -3.74
CA TYR A 275 -10.21 -4.08 -2.68
C TYR A 275 -10.88 -4.04 -1.30
N PRO A 276 -11.26 -5.18 -0.72
CA PRO A 276 -11.97 -5.20 0.57
C PRO A 276 -11.16 -4.63 1.75
N LEU A 277 -9.82 -4.57 1.62
CA LEU A 277 -8.93 -4.04 2.66
C LEU A 277 -8.57 -2.56 2.46
N TRP A 278 -9.15 -1.85 1.48
CA TRP A 278 -8.72 -0.50 1.08
C TRP A 278 -8.77 0.59 2.16
N LEU A 279 -9.48 0.36 3.27
CA LEU A 279 -9.52 1.24 4.45
C LEU A 279 -9.01 0.56 5.72
N CYS A 280 -8.34 -0.57 5.58
CA CYS A 280 -7.75 -1.30 6.68
C CYS A 280 -6.26 -0.94 6.75
N PRO A 281 -5.80 -0.28 7.82
CA PRO A 281 -4.38 -0.01 8.01
C PRO A 281 -3.56 -1.30 8.13
N LYS A 282 -2.38 -1.33 7.52
CA LYS A 282 -1.47 -2.48 7.55
C LYS A 282 -1.16 -2.96 8.96
N ARG A 283 -1.03 -2.03 9.91
CA ARG A 283 -0.76 -2.33 11.33
C ARG A 283 -1.85 -3.17 12.00
N ILE A 284 -3.12 -3.01 11.60
CA ILE A 284 -4.24 -3.81 12.09
C ILE A 284 -4.28 -5.17 11.39
N ILE A 285 -4.03 -5.17 10.08
CA ILE A 285 -3.94 -6.40 9.28
C ILE A 285 -2.87 -7.35 9.84
N ASP A 286 -1.69 -6.83 10.16
CA ASP A 286 -0.61 -7.64 10.72
C ASP A 286 -0.96 -8.26 12.07
N GLY A 287 -1.77 -7.56 12.87
CA GLY A 287 -2.27 -8.04 14.15
C GLY A 287 -3.15 -9.29 14.03
N CYS A 288 -3.82 -9.50 12.88
CA CYS A 288 -4.65 -10.70 12.66
C CYS A 288 -3.81 -11.98 12.72
N PHE A 289 -2.60 -11.94 12.16
CA PHE A 289 -1.73 -13.09 11.97
C PHE A 289 -0.23 -12.74 12.16
N PRO A 290 0.22 -12.39 13.39
CA PRO A 290 1.54 -11.79 13.59
C PRO A 290 2.70 -12.67 13.10
N LYS A 291 2.61 -13.98 13.31
CA LYS A 291 3.62 -14.94 12.83
C LYS A 291 3.75 -14.92 11.30
N TYR A 292 2.64 -15.01 10.57
CA TYR A 292 2.68 -15.02 9.11
C TYR A 292 3.12 -13.67 8.53
N SER A 293 2.81 -12.57 9.22
CA SER A 293 3.30 -11.23 8.87
C SER A 293 4.82 -11.14 9.02
N LEU A 294 5.38 -11.63 10.14
CA LEU A 294 6.83 -11.69 10.35
C LEU A 294 7.53 -12.56 9.31
N ASP A 295 7.04 -13.79 9.10
CA ASP A 295 7.59 -14.72 8.10
C ASP A 295 7.58 -14.09 6.69
N ASN A 296 6.58 -13.27 6.39
CA ASN A 296 6.49 -12.54 5.12
C ASN A 296 7.52 -11.40 5.02
N TYR A 297 7.79 -10.68 6.10
CA TYR A 297 8.80 -9.64 6.13
C TYR A 297 10.22 -10.20 5.95
N ASP A 298 10.51 -11.33 6.58
CA ASP A 298 11.81 -12.00 6.46
C ASP A 298 12.06 -12.57 5.04
N ALA A 299 11.00 -12.92 4.32
CA ALA A 299 11.09 -13.48 2.98
C ALA A 299 11.07 -12.43 1.85
N ARG A 300 10.71 -11.17 2.15
CA ARG A 300 10.37 -10.17 1.15
C ARG A 300 11.58 -9.75 0.32
N TYR A 301 11.41 -9.66 -1.00
CA TYR A 301 12.42 -9.06 -1.87
C TYR A 301 12.62 -7.57 -1.52
N PRO A 302 13.87 -7.07 -1.42
CA PRO A 302 14.11 -5.67 -1.07
C PRO A 302 13.52 -4.70 -2.10
N CYS A 303 12.91 -3.61 -1.63
CA CYS A 303 12.43 -2.53 -2.48
C CYS A 303 13.53 -1.49 -2.69
N PHE A 304 14.02 -1.36 -3.93
CA PHE A 304 15.02 -0.35 -4.30
C PHE A 304 14.42 0.92 -4.92
N SER A 305 13.11 0.94 -5.22
CA SER A 305 12.47 2.09 -5.85
C SER A 305 12.35 3.27 -4.88
N LEU A 306 13.10 4.34 -5.15
CA LEU A 306 13.03 5.59 -4.38
C LEU A 306 11.62 6.19 -4.40
N GLY A 307 10.93 6.11 -5.54
CA GLY A 307 9.56 6.62 -5.69
C GLY A 307 8.60 5.89 -4.75
N ARG A 308 8.62 4.55 -4.76
CA ARG A 308 7.80 3.74 -3.86
C ARG A 308 8.11 4.06 -2.39
N ASN A 309 9.38 4.05 -2.00
CA ASN A 309 9.81 4.37 -0.63
C ASN A 309 9.34 5.76 -0.18
N MET A 310 9.42 6.78 -1.05
CA MET A 310 8.95 8.13 -0.76
C MET A 310 7.44 8.15 -0.47
N TYR A 311 6.60 7.53 -1.32
CA TYR A 311 5.15 7.56 -1.12
C TYR A 311 4.72 6.82 0.14
N TYR A 312 5.30 5.65 0.44
CA TYR A 312 5.03 4.97 1.70
C TYR A 312 5.47 5.79 2.91
N SER A 313 6.63 6.45 2.84
CA SER A 313 7.11 7.33 3.92
C SER A 313 6.16 8.50 4.18
N ILE A 314 5.60 9.10 3.12
CA ILE A 314 4.59 10.17 3.24
C ILE A 314 3.33 9.62 3.92
N VAL A 315 2.83 8.47 3.45
CA VAL A 315 1.60 7.87 4.00
C VAL A 315 1.78 7.47 5.47
N TYR A 316 2.91 6.86 5.84
CA TYR A 316 3.22 6.55 7.25
C TYR A 316 3.33 7.80 8.11
N THR A 317 3.92 8.88 7.58
CA THR A 317 3.99 10.16 8.28
C THR A 317 2.59 10.76 8.47
N LEU A 318 1.73 10.69 7.45
CA LEU A 318 0.34 11.15 7.55
C LEU A 318 -0.42 10.38 8.62
N GLN A 319 -0.37 9.05 8.61
CA GLN A 319 -1.03 8.22 9.63
C GLN A 319 -0.49 8.47 11.03
N SER A 320 0.83 8.65 11.18
CA SER A 320 1.47 8.84 12.48
C SER A 320 1.25 10.24 13.05
N THR A 321 1.09 11.25 12.20
CA THR A 321 0.96 12.67 12.64
C THR A 321 -0.51 13.09 12.70
N TYR A 322 -1.34 12.56 11.81
CA TYR A 322 -2.75 12.91 11.67
C TYR A 322 -3.59 11.63 11.57
N PRO A 323 -3.76 10.88 12.69
CA PRO A 323 -4.57 9.66 12.67
C PRO A 323 -6.00 9.95 12.16
N ALA A 324 -6.63 8.97 11.50
CA ALA A 324 -7.93 9.10 10.82
C ALA A 324 -7.97 9.98 9.55
N PHE A 325 -6.97 10.85 9.31
CA PHE A 325 -6.92 11.65 8.08
C PHE A 325 -6.61 10.80 6.84
N ALA A 326 -5.84 9.71 7.01
CA ALA A 326 -5.48 8.81 5.92
C ALA A 326 -6.71 8.16 5.28
N GLU A 327 -7.63 7.63 6.08
CA GLU A 327 -8.89 7.04 5.64
C GLU A 327 -9.81 8.10 5.01
N GLN A 328 -9.87 9.30 5.60
CA GLN A 328 -10.62 10.41 5.02
C GLN A 328 -10.07 10.79 3.64
N LEU A 329 -8.75 10.86 3.48
CA LEU A 329 -8.09 11.15 2.22
C LEU A 329 -8.37 10.06 1.18
N ALA A 330 -8.27 8.79 1.55
CA ALA A 330 -8.58 7.66 0.68
C ALA A 330 -10.04 7.71 0.18
N ARG A 331 -11.00 7.99 1.06
CA ARG A 331 -12.42 8.17 0.70
C ARG A 331 -12.63 9.35 -0.24
N GLY A 332 -11.99 10.50 0.03
CA GLY A 332 -12.10 11.68 -0.82
C GLY A 332 -11.56 11.44 -2.23
N LEU A 333 -10.41 10.76 -2.34
CA LEU A 333 -9.79 10.41 -3.62
C LEU A 333 -10.64 9.39 -4.40
N SER A 334 -11.22 8.42 -3.70
CA SER A 334 -12.18 7.46 -4.26
C SER A 334 -13.40 8.18 -4.85
N GLN A 335 -14.05 9.09 -4.10
CA GLN A 335 -15.19 9.86 -4.60
C GLN A 335 -14.85 10.75 -5.81
N LEU A 336 -13.62 11.27 -5.87
CA LEU A 336 -13.16 11.99 -7.05
C LEU A 336 -12.98 11.05 -8.25
N ALA A 337 -12.44 9.85 -8.02
CA ALA A 337 -12.28 8.83 -9.07
C ALA A 337 -13.63 8.31 -9.58
N GLU A 338 -14.67 8.26 -8.75
CA GLU A 338 -16.03 7.92 -9.20
C GLU A 338 -16.61 8.99 -10.14
N LYS A 339 -16.34 10.27 -9.86
CA LYS A 339 -16.81 11.40 -10.69
C LYS A 339 -16.06 11.52 -12.01
N ASP A 340 -14.77 11.23 -11.99
CA ASP A 340 -13.91 11.26 -13.18
C ASP A 340 -13.04 9.99 -13.24
N PRO A 341 -13.60 8.86 -13.71
CA PRO A 341 -12.92 7.58 -13.66
C PRO A 341 -11.73 7.52 -14.61
N VAL A 342 -10.73 6.74 -14.17
CA VAL A 342 -9.61 6.32 -15.02
C VAL A 342 -10.15 5.46 -16.15
N THR A 343 -9.80 5.79 -17.38
CA THR A 343 -10.19 5.01 -18.56
C THR A 343 -9.03 4.10 -18.95
N TYR A 344 -9.33 2.82 -19.12
CA TYR A 344 -8.36 1.82 -19.58
C TYR A 344 -8.70 1.38 -21.00
N HIS A 345 -7.69 1.21 -21.83
CA HIS A 345 -7.83 0.70 -23.20
C HIS A 345 -6.93 -0.52 -23.38
N LEU A 346 -7.39 -1.47 -24.19
CA LEU A 346 -6.58 -2.62 -24.56
C LEU A 346 -5.45 -2.15 -25.46
N ASP A 347 -4.21 -2.43 -25.05
CA ASP A 347 -3.06 -2.26 -25.92
C ASP A 347 -2.87 -3.56 -26.70
N GLU A 348 -3.19 -3.56 -28.00
CA GLU A 348 -3.15 -4.77 -28.83
C GLU A 348 -1.75 -5.37 -28.94
N ASP A 349 -0.70 -4.54 -28.91
CA ASP A 349 0.68 -5.01 -28.99
C ASP A 349 1.14 -5.69 -27.70
N LEU A 350 0.72 -5.16 -26.55
CA LEU A 350 1.09 -5.68 -25.23
C LEU A 350 0.13 -6.78 -24.74
N GLY A 351 -1.07 -6.86 -25.30
CA GLY A 351 -2.08 -7.87 -24.96
C GLY A 351 -2.82 -7.64 -23.64
N PHE A 352 -2.71 -6.44 -23.06
CA PHE A 352 -3.38 -6.10 -21.80
C PHE A 352 -3.82 -4.64 -21.74
N TYR A 353 -4.72 -4.35 -20.80
CA TYR A 353 -5.25 -3.01 -20.59
C TYR A 353 -4.22 -2.09 -19.95
N VAL A 354 -4.08 -0.91 -20.55
CA VAL A 354 -3.24 0.21 -20.10
C VAL A 354 -4.09 1.46 -19.95
N GLU A 355 -3.67 2.36 -19.07
CA GLU A 355 -4.36 3.64 -18.87
C GLU A 355 -3.97 4.68 -19.95
N ARG A 356 -2.71 4.64 -20.38
CA ARG A 356 -2.12 5.63 -21.26
C ARG A 356 -1.17 4.95 -22.24
N LEU A 357 -0.91 5.63 -23.35
CA LEU A 357 0.07 5.18 -24.33
C LEU A 357 1.41 4.91 -23.64
N VAL A 358 1.86 3.66 -23.71
CA VAL A 358 3.17 3.26 -23.18
C VAL A 358 4.26 3.88 -24.06
N PRO A 359 5.19 4.69 -23.51
CA PRO A 359 6.25 5.32 -24.28
C PRO A 359 7.02 4.30 -25.14
N LEU A 360 7.33 4.63 -26.39
CA LEU A 360 7.96 3.71 -27.34
C LEU A 360 9.26 3.08 -26.79
N LYS A 361 10.05 3.85 -26.05
CA LYS A 361 11.28 3.36 -25.40
C LYS A 361 10.96 2.22 -24.41
N LEU A 362 10.00 2.44 -23.53
CA LEU A 362 9.55 1.46 -22.54
C LEU A 362 8.93 0.23 -23.23
N ARG A 363 8.11 0.44 -24.25
CA ARG A 363 7.52 -0.64 -25.05
C ARG A 363 8.60 -1.52 -25.70
N ARG A 364 9.61 -0.92 -26.33
CA ARG A 364 10.72 -1.66 -26.94
C ARG A 364 11.52 -2.44 -25.91
N GLN A 365 11.82 -1.83 -24.78
CA GLN A 365 12.54 -2.47 -23.67
C GLN A 365 11.75 -3.67 -23.12
N PHE A 366 10.44 -3.50 -22.92
CA PHE A 366 9.56 -4.59 -22.49
C PHE A 366 9.50 -5.71 -23.53
N HIS A 367 9.31 -5.42 -24.82
CA HIS A 367 9.34 -6.46 -25.86
C HIS A 367 10.69 -7.18 -25.96
N ASN A 368 11.80 -6.48 -25.76
CA ASN A 368 13.11 -7.10 -25.72
C ASN A 368 13.19 -8.08 -24.55
N MET A 369 12.72 -7.68 -23.36
CA MET A 369 12.61 -8.57 -22.21
C MET A 369 11.76 -9.81 -22.51
N LEU A 370 10.64 -9.68 -23.22
CA LEU A 370 9.78 -10.82 -23.57
C LEU A 370 10.42 -11.78 -24.58
N LYS A 371 11.14 -11.24 -25.56
CA LYS A 371 11.76 -12.01 -26.66
C LYS A 371 13.14 -12.58 -26.31
N ASP A 372 13.73 -12.15 -25.20
CA ASP A 372 15.07 -12.57 -24.83
C ASP A 372 15.11 -14.09 -24.57
N THR A 373 15.92 -14.82 -25.32
CA THR A 373 16.14 -16.25 -25.08
C THR A 373 17.51 -16.51 -24.45
N SER A 374 18.30 -15.47 -24.20
CA SER A 374 19.65 -15.60 -23.68
C SER A 374 19.62 -15.75 -22.16
N GLY A 375 20.20 -16.83 -21.65
CA GLY A 375 20.54 -17.01 -20.24
C GLY A 375 21.94 -16.51 -19.92
N ILE A 376 22.35 -15.38 -20.52
CA ILE A 376 23.66 -14.78 -20.27
C ILE A 376 23.46 -13.76 -19.13
N THR A 377 23.85 -14.20 -17.93
CA THR A 377 24.00 -13.34 -16.76
C THR A 377 25.07 -12.29 -17.04
N VAL A 378 24.76 -11.03 -16.72
CA VAL A 378 25.70 -9.90 -16.83
C VAL A 378 26.71 -9.98 -15.68
N ASP A 379 27.59 -10.98 -15.75
CA ASP A 379 28.80 -11.10 -14.91
C ASP A 379 30.07 -11.21 -15.78
N THR A 380 29.98 -10.80 -17.05
CA THR A 380 31.14 -10.68 -17.95
C THR A 380 30.99 -9.49 -18.89
N LEU A 381 31.17 -8.27 -18.37
CA LEU A 381 31.69 -7.13 -19.12
C LEU A 381 32.43 -6.16 -18.18
#